data_AF-A0A9D4L532-F1
#
_entry.id   AF-A0A9D4L532-F1
#
_cell.length_a   1.000
_cell.length_b   1.000
_cell.length_c   1.000
_cell.angle_alpha   90.00
_cell.angle_beta   90.00
_cell.angle_gamma   90.00
#
_symmetry.space_group_name_H-M   'P 1'
#
loop_
_entity.id
_entity.type
_entity.pdbx_description
1 polymer ?
#
loop_
_entity_poly.entity_id
_entity_poly.type
_entity_poly.pdbx_seq_one_letter_code
_entity_poly.pdbx_strand_id
1 'polypeptide(L)' 'MPRIMKLHWYNEHDSQMTPIDFQVTSPDLAPMDFRVFPEVKSQLRGIRFASKQELTVAAKRIVSSFDAN' A
#
# COMPACT_ATOMS: atom_id res chain seq x y z
N MET A 1 4.03 -2.30 36.35
CA MET A 1 2.86 -2.37 35.44
C MET A 1 3.02 -1.29 34.37
N PRO A 2 3.44 -1.56 33.13
CA PRO A 2 3.54 -0.50 32.14
C PRO A 2 2.14 -0.18 31.59
N ARG A 3 1.74 1.09 31.66
CA ARG A 3 0.53 1.62 31.02
C ARG A 3 0.78 1.66 29.52
N ILE A 4 0.07 0.82 28.77
CA ILE A 4 0.04 0.90 27.31
C ILE A 4 -0.76 2.16 26.94
N MET A 5 -0.07 3.20 26.45
CA MET A 5 -0.73 4.36 25.86
C MET A 5 -1.19 3.96 24.45
N LYS A 6 -2.51 3.78 24.26
CA LYS A 6 -3.12 3.69 22.93
C LYS A 6 -3.00 5.06 22.26
N LEU A 7 -2.26 5.12 21.16
CA LEU A 7 -2.17 6.31 20.33
C LEU A 7 -3.41 6.35 19.42
N HIS A 8 -4.34 7.27 19.70
CA HIS A 8 -5.55 7.47 18.89
C HIS A 8 -5.28 8.58 17.86
N TRP A 9 -5.38 8.24 16.57
CA TRP A 9 -5.38 9.21 15.48
C TRP A 9 -6.82 9.62 15.16
N TYR A 10 -7.06 10.91 14.90
CA TYR A 10 -8.37 11.47 14.55
C TYR A 10 -8.33 12.08 13.14
N ASN A 11 -9.35 11.84 12.32
CA ASN A 11 -9.58 12.57 11.07
C ASN A 11 -10.60 13.70 11.34
N GLU A 12 -10.26 14.94 10.99
CA GLU A 12 -11.07 16.15 11.25
C GLU A 12 -12.33 16.28 10.37
N HIS A 13 -12.69 15.25 9.60
CA HIS A 13 -13.74 15.35 8.58
C HIS A 13 -15.09 14.71 8.93
N ASP A 14 -15.23 14.03 10.07
CA ASP A 14 -16.51 13.44 10.47
C ASP A 14 -16.92 13.86 11.89
N SER A 15 -18.04 14.56 11.99
CA SER A 15 -18.67 15.00 13.24
C SER A 15 -19.28 13.84 14.07
N GLN A 16 -18.92 12.60 13.79
CA GLN A 16 -19.42 11.40 14.47
C GLN A 16 -18.24 10.45 14.71
N MET A 17 -17.61 10.56 15.89
CA MET A 17 -16.52 9.70 16.36
C MET A 17 -17.03 8.27 16.54
N THR A 18 -16.92 7.45 15.50
CA THR A 18 -16.80 6.00 15.69
C THR A 18 -15.32 5.65 15.67
N PRO A 19 -14.81 4.87 16.64
CA PRO A 19 -13.48 4.28 16.50
C PRO A 19 -13.52 3.46 15.22
N ILE A 20 -12.79 3.88 14.19
CA ILE A 20 -12.51 2.98 13.08
C ILE A 20 -11.58 1.96 13.69
N ASP A 21 -12.15 0.86 14.17
CA ASP A 21 -11.44 -0.37 14.42
C ASP A 21 -10.93 -0.86 13.05
N PHE A 22 -9.92 -0.18 12.51
CA PHE A 22 -9.04 -0.78 11.55
C PHE A 22 -8.56 -2.04 12.25
N GLN A 23 -8.94 -3.20 11.74
CA GLN A 23 -8.11 -4.38 11.84
C GLN A 23 -6.73 -3.96 11.33
N VAL A 24 -5.90 -3.51 12.27
CA VAL A 24 -4.61 -2.91 12.02
C VAL A 24 -3.80 -4.00 11.31
N THR A 25 -3.49 -3.79 10.03
CA THR A 25 -2.68 -4.66 9.17
C THR A 25 -3.29 -5.99 8.70
N SER A 26 -4.39 -5.96 7.94
CA SER A 26 -4.70 -7.09 7.05
C SER A 26 -4.35 -6.74 5.60
N PRO A 27 -3.18 -7.17 5.07
CA PRO A 27 -2.86 -7.00 3.65
C PRO A 27 -3.89 -7.69 2.73
N ASP A 28 -4.65 -8.65 3.25
CA ASP A 28 -5.72 -9.34 2.51
C ASP A 28 -6.96 -8.46 2.28
N LEU A 29 -7.11 -7.34 3.02
CA LEU A 29 -8.24 -6.42 2.87
C LEU A 29 -7.93 -5.23 1.94
N ALA A 30 -6.66 -5.00 1.62
CA ALA A 30 -6.23 -3.89 0.78
C ALA A 30 -6.03 -4.35 -0.66
N PRO A 31 -6.84 -3.88 -1.64
CA PRO A 31 -6.71 -4.28 -3.05
C PRO A 31 -5.32 -4.08 -3.64
N MET A 32 -4.60 -3.07 -3.13
CA MET A 32 -3.21 -2.83 -3.52
C MET A 32 -2.27 -3.95 -3.08
N ASP A 33 -2.44 -4.48 -1.87
CA ASP A 33 -1.53 -5.44 -1.25
C ASP A 33 -1.71 -6.87 -1.77
N PHE A 34 -2.95 -7.33 -2.02
CA PHE A 34 -3.20 -8.69 -2.51
C PHE A 34 -3.27 -8.83 -4.03
N ARG A 35 -3.48 -7.74 -4.79
CA ARG A 35 -3.64 -7.81 -6.26
C ARG A 35 -2.60 -7.01 -7.02
N VAL A 36 -2.42 -5.73 -6.71
CA VAL A 36 -1.60 -4.83 -7.54
C VAL A 36 -0.10 -5.03 -7.27
N PHE A 37 0.33 -4.97 -6.01
CA PHE A 37 1.75 -5.10 -5.67
C PHE A 37 2.35 -6.48 -5.98
N PRO A 38 1.65 -7.61 -5.80
CA PRO A 38 2.17 -8.91 -6.20
C PRO A 38 2.46 -8.98 -7.71
N GLU A 39 1.57 -8.45 -8.55
CA GLU A 39 1.74 -8.43 -10.01
C GLU A 39 2.92 -7.54 -10.42
N VAL A 40 2.98 -6.32 -9.88
CA VAL A 40 4.12 -5.41 -10.14
C VAL A 40 5.44 -6.04 -9.69
N LYS A 41 5.48 -6.66 -8.52
CA LYS A 41 6.68 -7.34 -8.00
C LYS A 41 7.07 -8.55 -8.85
N SER A 42 6.10 -9.30 -9.37
CA SER A 42 6.33 -10.45 -10.26
C SER A 42 7.05 -10.00 -11.54
N GLN A 43 6.57 -8.92 -12.17
CA GLN A 43 7.16 -8.40 -13.41
C GLN A 43 8.53 -7.74 -13.21
N LEU A 44 8.80 -7.19 -12.01
CA LEU A 44 10.11 -6.63 -11.67
C LEU A 44 11.11 -7.71 -11.19
N ARG A 45 10.66 -8.94 -10.95
CA ARG A 45 11.50 -9.99 -10.37
C ARG A 45 12.63 -10.38 -11.32
N GLY A 46 13.85 -10.44 -10.79
CA GLY A 46 15.05 -10.84 -11.55
C GLY A 46 15.69 -9.72 -12.36
N ILE A 47 15.09 -8.53 -12.41
CA ILE A 47 15.67 -7.35 -13.06
C ILE A 47 16.57 -6.62 -12.07
N ARG A 48 17.81 -6.31 -12.48
CA ARG A 48 18.71 -5.45 -11.72
C ARG A 48 18.63 -4.04 -12.28
N PHE A 49 18.26 -3.10 -11.43
CA PHE A 49 18.24 -1.68 -11.78
C PHE A 49 19.53 -1.01 -11.30
N ALA A 50 20.15 -0.22 -12.18
CA ALA A 50 21.36 0.54 -11.85
C ALA A 50 21.04 1.83 -11.09
N SER A 51 19.78 2.30 -11.15
CA SER A 51 19.35 3.52 -10.48
C SER A 51 17.87 3.50 -10.06
N LYS A 52 17.53 4.36 -9.09
CA LYS A 52 16.13 4.59 -8.68
C LYS A 52 15.26 5.09 -9.84
N GLN A 53 15.84 5.87 -10.76
CA GLN A 53 15.13 6.42 -11.92
C GLN A 53 14.67 5.29 -12.84
N GLU A 54 15.54 4.33 -13.11
CA GLU A 54 15.25 3.17 -13.95
C GLU A 54 14.12 2.30 -13.37
N LEU A 55 14.19 2.01 -12.07
CA LEU A 55 13.12 1.32 -11.34
C LEU A 55 11.79 2.08 -11.45
N THR A 56 11.83 3.41 -11.29
CA THR A 56 10.62 4.25 -11.35
C THR A 56 9.97 4.20 -12.73
N VAL A 57 10.77 4.26 -13.79
CA VAL A 57 10.27 4.16 -15.18
C VAL A 57 9.68 2.78 -15.43
N ALA A 58 10.35 1.71 -15.00
CA ALA A 58 9.86 0.34 -15.16
C ALA A 58 8.53 0.12 -14.41
N ALA A 59 8.45 0.55 -13.15
CA ALA A 59 7.23 0.44 -12.35
C ALA A 59 6.06 1.24 -12.97
N LYS A 60 6.30 2.46 -13.46
CA LYS A 60 5.27 3.27 -14.14
C LYS A 60 4.72 2.57 -15.38
N ARG A 61 5.59 1.96 -16.20
CA ARG A 61 5.15 1.21 -17.40
C ARG A 61 4.23 0.06 -17.04
N ILE A 62 4.57 -0.70 -16.00
CA ILE A 62 3.75 -1.84 -15.54
C ILE A 62 2.39 -1.33 -15.05
N VAL A 63 2.37 -0.31 -14.19
CA VAL A 63 1.12 0.23 -13.65
C VAL A 63 0.22 0.79 -14.76
N SER A 64 0.78 1.54 -15.71
CA SER A 64 0.01 2.06 -16.85
C SER A 64 -0.56 0.97 -17.78
N SER A 65 -0.04 -0.26 -17.73
CA SER A 65 -0.63 -1.38 -18.48
C SER A 65 -1.92 -1.91 -17.88
N PHE A 66 -2.19 -1.61 -16.60
CA PHE A 66 -3.45 -2.00 -15.95
C PHE A 66 -4.64 -1.14 -16.37
N ASP A 67 -4.41 0.11 -16.78
CA ASP A 67 -5.47 1.03 -17.22
C ASP A 67 -5.90 0.79 -18.69
N ALA A 68 -5.17 -0.05 -19.42
CA ALA A 68 -5.39 -0.30 -20.85
C ALA A 68 -6.26 -1.54 -21.15
N ASN A 69 -6.80 -2.20 -20.12
CA ASN A 69 -7.73 -3.34 -20.21
C ASN A 69 -9.08 -2.98 -19.58
#